data_AF-A0A916N1L4-F1
#
_entry.id   AF-A0A916N1L4-F1
#
_cell.length_a   1.000
_cell.length_b   1.000
_cell.length_c   1.000
_cell.angle_alpha   90.00
_cell.angle_beta   90.00
_cell.angle_gamma   90.00
#
_symmetry.space_group_name_H-M   'P 1'
#
loop_
_entity.id
_entity.type
_entity.pdbx_description
1 polymer ?
#
loop_
_entity_poly.entity_id
_entity_poly.type
_entity_poly.pdbx_seq_one_letter_code
_entity_poly.pdbx_strand_id
1 'polypeptide(L)'
;MPEVLNLDDAVRVFRESLLERHIEVAQVEARVKPGNTRLFTKNHDVYHLKFTNKPFTPDKDKQGPARDLHLKLQHAIQTFEYRSSALLEADEHGTMVGIDEDLILYLVDLSQQGKRTFVVTLLRRGLILWVEALDFYNFVMRHDTFIKFPTSGVPVCYVPTGYMLQWAKPRVALPHVVDT
;
A
#
# COMPACT_ATOMS: atom_id res chain seq x y z
N MET A 1 1.39 -17.20 -1.33
CA MET A 1 0.13 -16.83 -2.00
C MET A 1 0.32 -17.10 -3.49
N PRO A 2 -0.74 -17.29 -4.30
CA PRO A 2 -0.56 -17.43 -5.75
C PRO A 2 0.11 -16.19 -6.33
N GLU A 3 0.88 -16.37 -7.40
CA GLU A 3 1.43 -15.25 -8.18
C GLU A 3 0.28 -14.40 -8.75
N VAL A 4 0.47 -13.08 -8.72
CA VAL A 4 -0.48 -12.07 -9.20
C VAL A 4 0.12 -11.43 -10.44
N LEU A 5 -0.52 -11.60 -11.60
CA LEU A 5 0.07 -11.18 -12.88
C LEU A 5 -0.38 -9.78 -13.31
N ASN A 6 -1.52 -9.33 -12.81
CA ASN A 6 -2.15 -8.06 -13.19
C ASN A 6 -3.10 -7.56 -12.09
N LEU A 7 -3.72 -6.40 -12.32
CA LEU A 7 -4.65 -5.79 -11.39
C LEU A 7 -5.92 -6.64 -11.17
N ASP A 8 -6.43 -7.33 -12.20
CA ASP A 8 -7.66 -8.11 -12.08
C ASP A 8 -7.42 -9.35 -11.19
N ASP A 9 -6.25 -9.99 -11.34
CA ASP A 9 -5.78 -11.03 -10.41
C ASP A 9 -5.61 -10.49 -8.99
N ALA A 10 -5.05 -9.28 -8.85
CA ALA A 10 -4.85 -8.65 -7.55
C ALA A 10 -6.18 -8.41 -6.82
N VAL A 11 -7.18 -7.90 -7.55
CA VAL A 11 -8.53 -7.68 -7.05
C VAL A 11 -9.18 -8.99 -6.64
N ARG A 12 -9.06 -10.04 -7.46
CA ARG A 12 -9.60 -11.37 -7.13
C ARG A 12 -8.98 -11.93 -5.85
N VAL A 13 -7.65 -11.97 -5.77
CA VAL A 13 -6.92 -12.50 -4.61
C VAL A 13 -7.23 -11.72 -3.34
N PHE A 14 -7.27 -10.39 -3.41
CA PHE A 14 -7.59 -9.58 -2.23
C PHE A 14 -9.04 -9.77 -1.79
N ARG A 15 -10.00 -9.85 -2.74
CA ARG A 15 -11.40 -10.13 -2.43
C ARG A 15 -11.60 -11.50 -1.77
N GLU A 16 -10.91 -12.54 -2.24
CA GLU A 16 -10.88 -13.84 -1.57
C GLU A 16 -10.37 -13.71 -0.12
N SER A 17 -9.31 -12.93 0.10
CA SER A 17 -8.74 -12.72 1.44
C SER A 17 -9.63 -11.90 2.40
N LEU A 18 -10.50 -11.04 1.86
CA LEU A 18 -11.54 -10.34 2.62
C LEU A 18 -12.66 -11.32 3.02
N LEU A 19 -13.08 -12.19 2.10
CA LEU A 19 -14.08 -13.21 2.37
C LEU A 19 -13.60 -14.22 3.43
N GLU A 20 -12.32 -14.61 3.41
CA GLU A 20 -11.69 -15.42 4.47
C GLU A 20 -11.79 -14.79 5.88
N ARG A 21 -12.06 -13.47 5.96
CA ARG A 21 -12.27 -12.71 7.21
C ARG A 21 -13.73 -12.37 7.48
N HIS A 22 -14.66 -12.92 6.70
CA HIS A 22 -16.07 -12.55 6.73
C HIS A 22 -16.33 -11.07 6.42
N ILE A 23 -15.46 -10.44 5.62
CA ILE A 23 -15.65 -9.08 5.12
C ILE A 23 -16.24 -9.15 3.71
N GLU A 24 -17.51 -8.77 3.58
CA GLU A 24 -18.22 -8.80 2.31
C GLU A 24 -18.04 -7.51 1.51
N VAL A 25 -17.64 -7.65 0.25
CA VAL A 25 -17.57 -6.54 -0.71
C VAL A 25 -18.97 -6.23 -1.24
N ALA A 26 -19.43 -4.99 -1.04
CA ALA A 26 -20.72 -4.48 -1.51
C ALA A 26 -20.64 -3.89 -2.91
N GLN A 27 -19.56 -3.16 -3.22
CA GLN A 27 -19.38 -2.47 -4.49
C GLN A 27 -17.91 -2.50 -4.92
N VAL A 28 -17.68 -2.60 -6.24
CA VAL A 28 -16.36 -2.53 -6.86
C VAL A 28 -16.37 -1.37 -7.85
N GLU A 29 -15.44 -0.43 -7.68
CA GLU A 29 -15.14 0.59 -8.68
C GLU A 29 -13.85 0.21 -9.38
N ALA A 30 -13.99 -0.48 -10.51
CA ALA A 30 -12.85 -0.93 -11.29
C ALA A 30 -12.22 0.22 -12.07
N ARG A 31 -10.89 0.22 -12.17
CA ARG A 31 -10.13 1.12 -13.05
C ARG A 31 -10.43 2.61 -12.83
N VAL A 32 -10.56 3.03 -11.57
CA VAL A 32 -10.68 4.44 -11.18
C VAL A 32 -9.56 5.28 -11.83
N LYS A 33 -8.36 4.67 -11.91
CA LYS A 33 -7.23 5.09 -12.75
C LYS A 33 -6.54 3.84 -13.30
N PRO A 34 -5.71 3.95 -14.35
CA PRO A 34 -4.86 2.85 -14.80
C PRO A 34 -4.11 2.21 -13.61
N GLY A 35 -4.24 0.90 -13.42
CA GLY A 35 -3.57 0.19 -12.33
C GLY A 35 -4.21 0.31 -10.94
N ASN A 36 -5.40 0.92 -10.81
CA ASN A 36 -6.06 1.16 -9.53
C ASN A 36 -7.54 0.72 -9.52
N THR A 37 -7.98 0.05 -8.45
CA THR A 37 -9.37 -0.38 -8.23
C THR A 37 -9.77 -0.11 -6.78
N ARG A 38 -11.02 0.30 -6.54
CA ARG A 38 -11.54 0.47 -5.17
C ARG A 38 -12.60 -0.58 -4.84
N LEU A 39 -12.52 -1.14 -3.63
CA LEU A 39 -13.52 -2.06 -3.09
C LEU A 39 -14.20 -1.41 -1.88
N PHE A 40 -15.53 -1.38 -1.89
CA PHE A 40 -16.35 -0.90 -0.79
C PHE A 40 -16.98 -2.11 -0.11
N THR A 41 -16.87 -2.20 1.22
CA THR A 41 -17.44 -3.30 1.99
C THR A 41 -18.80 -2.94 2.58
N LYS A 42 -19.54 -3.96 3.00
CA LYS A 42 -20.79 -3.78 3.76
C LYS A 42 -20.59 -3.06 5.09
N ASN A 43 -19.38 -3.11 5.65
CA ASN A 43 -19.03 -2.46 6.91
C ASN A 43 -18.54 -1.01 6.72
N HIS A 44 -18.74 -0.43 5.54
CA HIS A 44 -18.32 0.93 5.17
C HIS A 44 -16.80 1.15 5.08
N ASP A 45 -16.02 0.08 4.99
CA ASP A 45 -14.59 0.17 4.69
C ASP A 45 -14.36 0.34 3.19
N VAL A 46 -13.31 1.08 2.84
CA VAL A 46 -12.88 1.30 1.46
C VAL A 46 -11.43 0.88 1.31
N TYR A 47 -11.18 -0.07 0.41
CA TYR A 47 -9.84 -0.54 0.08
C TYR A 47 -9.46 -0.04 -1.31
N HIS A 48 -8.44 0.81 -1.40
CA HIS A 48 -7.85 1.24 -2.65
C HIS A 48 -6.72 0.31 -3.02
N LEU A 49 -6.93 -0.52 -4.04
CA LEU A 49 -5.98 -1.52 -4.50
C LEU A 49 -5.13 -0.97 -5.62
N LYS A 50 -3.82 -1.14 -5.46
CA LYS A 50 -2.82 -0.96 -6.50
C LYS A 50 -2.05 -2.24 -6.68
N PHE A 51 -1.83 -2.62 -7.94
CA PHE A 51 -0.92 -3.70 -8.29
C PHE A 51 0.40 -3.12 -8.79
N THR A 52 1.53 -3.66 -8.33
CA THR A 52 2.83 -3.35 -8.92
C THR A 52 3.68 -4.60 -9.10
N ASN A 53 4.28 -4.73 -10.28
CA ASN A 53 5.22 -5.82 -10.57
C ASN A 53 6.52 -5.66 -9.79
N LYS A 54 6.99 -4.42 -9.66
CA LYS A 54 8.22 -4.08 -8.96
C LYS A 54 8.00 -2.79 -8.18
N PRO A 55 8.23 -2.77 -6.85
CA PRO A 55 8.19 -1.53 -6.09
C PRO A 55 9.31 -0.58 -6.54
N PHE A 56 9.15 0.71 -6.25
CA PHE A 56 10.11 1.73 -6.63
C PHE A 56 11.36 1.68 -5.76
N THR A 57 12.54 1.81 -6.37
CA THR A 57 13.81 1.93 -5.65
C THR A 57 14.43 3.27 -6.02
N PRO A 58 14.64 4.19 -5.05
CA PRO A 58 15.35 5.43 -5.33
C PRO A 58 16.80 5.15 -5.78
N ASP A 59 17.23 5.77 -6.88
CA ASP A 59 18.61 5.72 -7.36
C ASP A 59 19.59 6.21 -6.28
N LYS A 60 20.62 5.39 -5.97
CA LYS A 60 21.65 5.71 -4.96
C LYS A 60 22.44 6.97 -5.30
N ASP A 61 22.82 7.11 -6.58
CA ASP A 61 23.74 8.13 -7.05
C ASP A 61 23.05 9.25 -7.84
N LYS A 62 21.77 9.53 -7.56
CA LYS A 62 21.00 10.53 -8.33
C LYS A 62 21.68 11.89 -8.31
N GLN A 63 22.02 12.40 -9.50
CA GLN A 63 22.54 13.75 -9.70
C GLN A 63 21.46 14.69 -10.25
N GLY A 64 21.71 15.99 -10.13
CA GLY A 64 20.87 17.04 -10.71
C GLY A 64 19.65 17.42 -9.87
N PRO A 65 18.63 18.06 -10.48
CA PRO A 65 17.50 18.69 -9.76
C PRO A 65 16.67 17.74 -8.89
N ALA A 66 16.68 16.44 -9.21
CA ALA A 66 15.92 15.43 -8.47
C ALA A 66 16.70 14.79 -7.29
N ARG A 67 17.95 15.21 -7.03
CA ARG A 67 18.82 14.62 -6.00
C ARG A 67 18.24 14.75 -4.61
N ASP A 68 17.79 15.94 -4.22
CA ASP A 68 17.23 16.21 -2.88
C ASP A 68 16.07 15.26 -2.56
N LEU A 69 15.14 15.11 -3.50
CA LEU A 69 14.03 14.17 -3.40
C LEU A 69 14.51 12.73 -3.22
N HIS A 70 15.48 12.26 -4.01
CA HIS A 70 16.01 10.89 -3.87
C HIS A 70 16.66 10.66 -2.52
N LEU A 71 17.38 11.66 -1.97
CA LEU A 71 17.96 11.60 -0.64
C LEU A 71 16.88 11.53 0.45
N LYS A 72 15.79 12.29 0.32
CA LYS A 72 14.63 12.21 1.24
C LYS A 72 14.00 10.82 1.22
N LEU A 73 13.78 10.25 0.04
CA LEU A 73 13.22 8.91 -0.12
C LEU A 73 14.14 7.83 0.48
N GLN A 74 15.46 7.93 0.27
CA GLN A 74 16.44 7.04 0.91
C GLN A 74 16.47 7.20 2.43
N HIS A 75 16.43 8.43 2.92
CA HIS A 75 16.40 8.69 4.36
C HIS A 75 15.14 8.09 4.98
N ALA A 76 13.98 8.26 4.36
CA ALA A 76 12.74 7.62 4.80
C ALA A 76 12.88 6.09 4.85
N ILE A 77 13.42 5.47 3.80
CA ILE A 77 13.71 4.03 3.79
C ILE A 77 14.61 3.60 4.96
N GLN A 78 15.67 4.35 5.26
CA GLN A 78 16.65 4.00 6.29
C GLN A 78 16.13 4.22 7.71
N THR A 79 15.21 5.16 7.88
CA THR A 79 14.78 5.63 9.21
C THR A 79 13.59 4.84 9.73
N PHE A 80 12.68 4.42 8.86
CA PHE A 80 11.46 3.73 9.29
C PHE A 80 11.69 2.24 9.39
N GLU A 81 11.70 1.74 10.63
CA GLU A 81 11.72 0.32 10.91
C GLU A 81 10.62 -0.40 10.14
N TYR A 82 10.99 -1.56 9.61
CA TYR A 82 10.11 -2.40 8.85
C TYR A 82 9.01 -2.98 9.76
N ARG A 83 7.80 -2.42 9.71
CA ARG A 83 6.61 -3.02 10.32
C ARG A 83 6.34 -4.44 9.79
N SER A 84 6.90 -4.78 8.64
CA SER A 84 6.74 -6.08 7.95
C SER A 84 8.06 -6.76 7.52
N SER A 85 9.23 -6.46 8.14
CA SER A 85 10.56 -6.93 7.65
C SER A 85 10.68 -8.42 7.44
N ALA A 86 10.12 -9.22 8.35
CA ALA A 86 10.29 -10.67 8.37
C ALA A 86 9.81 -11.37 7.09
N LEU A 87 9.03 -10.67 6.27
CA LEU A 87 8.33 -11.25 5.12
C LEU A 87 8.69 -10.52 3.81
N LEU A 88 9.54 -9.49 3.87
CA LEU A 88 10.14 -8.84 2.71
C LEU A 88 11.36 -9.62 2.23
N GLU A 89 11.44 -9.89 0.93
CA GLU A 89 12.63 -10.46 0.29
C GLU A 89 13.76 -9.43 0.28
N ALA A 90 15.02 -9.90 0.22
CA ALA A 90 16.22 -9.05 0.35
C ALA A 90 16.23 -7.85 -0.62
N ASP A 91 15.66 -8.00 -1.82
CA ASP A 91 15.54 -6.98 -2.85
C ASP A 91 14.32 -6.06 -2.70
N GLU A 92 13.37 -6.40 -1.83
CA GLU A 92 12.25 -5.56 -1.42
C GLU A 92 12.60 -4.65 -0.24
N HIS A 93 13.68 -4.97 0.49
CA HIS A 93 14.28 -4.04 1.45
C HIS A 93 14.80 -2.81 0.69
N GLY A 94 14.46 -1.62 1.18
CA GLY A 94 14.81 -0.38 0.51
C GLY A 94 13.98 -0.04 -0.73
N THR A 95 12.75 -0.56 -0.81
CA THR A 95 11.79 -0.22 -1.85
C THR A 95 10.61 0.59 -1.30
N MET A 96 9.85 1.21 -2.20
CA MET A 96 8.72 2.08 -1.89
C MET A 96 7.53 1.78 -2.78
N VAL A 97 6.34 2.09 -2.29
CA VAL A 97 5.11 2.10 -3.08
C VAL A 97 4.58 3.52 -3.18
N GLY A 98 4.02 3.85 -4.33
CA GLY A 98 3.48 5.17 -4.61
C GLY A 98 1.98 5.16 -4.85
N ILE A 99 1.30 6.25 -4.53
CA ILE A 99 -0.09 6.55 -4.93
C ILE A 99 -0.14 7.98 -5.46
N ASP A 100 -1.03 8.25 -6.40
CA ASP A 100 -1.24 9.63 -6.88
C ASP A 100 -1.74 10.51 -5.71
N GLU A 101 -1.30 11.76 -5.68
CA GLU A 101 -1.65 12.72 -4.62
C GLU A 101 -3.18 12.95 -4.52
N ASP A 102 -3.85 13.10 -5.66
CA ASP A 102 -5.29 13.29 -5.71
C ASP A 102 -6.07 12.09 -5.15
N LEU A 103 -5.57 10.87 -5.38
CA LEU A 103 -6.18 9.65 -4.87
C LEU A 103 -6.04 9.56 -3.34
N ILE A 104 -4.87 9.90 -2.78
CA ILE A 104 -4.72 9.85 -1.32
C ILE A 104 -5.58 10.91 -0.64
N LEU A 105 -5.67 12.13 -1.20
CA LEU A 105 -6.55 13.18 -0.68
C LEU A 105 -8.01 12.76 -0.72
N TYR A 106 -8.47 12.15 -1.82
CA TYR A 106 -9.82 11.62 -1.93
C TYR A 106 -10.11 10.54 -0.86
N LEU A 107 -9.15 9.66 -0.56
CA LEU A 107 -9.33 8.65 0.49
C LEU A 107 -9.41 9.29 1.89
N VAL A 108 -8.61 10.32 2.15
CA VAL A 108 -8.69 11.11 3.39
C VAL A 108 -10.06 11.79 3.52
N ASP A 109 -10.60 12.37 2.43
CA ASP A 109 -11.93 12.98 2.42
C ASP A 109 -13.03 11.96 2.72
N LEU A 110 -12.95 10.76 2.13
CA LEU A 110 -13.86 9.67 2.48
C LEU A 110 -13.75 9.27 3.95
N SER A 111 -12.54 9.34 4.51
CA SER A 111 -12.35 9.09 5.94
C SER A 111 -12.95 10.15 6.85
N GLN A 112 -12.92 11.41 6.44
CA GLN A 112 -13.63 12.48 7.16
C GLN A 112 -15.15 12.31 7.10
N GLN A 113 -15.68 11.62 6.08
CA GLN A 113 -17.09 11.24 5.97
C GLN A 113 -17.48 10.01 6.82
N GLY A 114 -16.57 9.53 7.68
CA GLY A 114 -16.81 8.41 8.58
C GLY A 114 -16.50 7.03 7.99
N LYS A 115 -15.89 6.95 6.80
CA LYS A 115 -15.44 5.67 6.22
C LYS A 115 -14.03 5.31 6.69
N ARG A 116 -13.72 4.05 6.92
CA ARG A 116 -12.31 3.64 7.08
C ARG A 116 -11.73 3.40 5.70
N THR A 117 -10.61 4.03 5.39
CA THR A 117 -10.00 3.91 4.07
C THR A 117 -8.58 3.39 4.17
N PHE A 118 -8.24 2.49 3.25
CA PHE A 118 -6.96 1.77 3.26
C PHE A 118 -6.31 1.85 1.89
N VAL A 119 -5.00 2.08 1.88
CA VAL A 119 -4.15 1.89 0.70
C VAL A 119 -3.63 0.47 0.74
N VAL A 120 -3.93 -0.32 -0.29
CA VAL A 120 -3.53 -1.72 -0.41
C VAL A 120 -2.65 -1.87 -1.65
N THR A 121 -1.41 -2.31 -1.47
CA THR A 121 -0.51 -2.65 -2.57
C THR A 121 -0.29 -4.15 -2.63
N LEU A 122 -0.57 -4.73 -3.79
CA LEU A 122 -0.25 -6.13 -4.10
C LEU A 122 0.98 -6.19 -5.00
N LEU A 123 1.94 -7.02 -4.60
CA LEU A 123 3.14 -7.33 -5.38
C LEU A 123 2.93 -8.60 -6.19
N ARG A 124 3.70 -8.75 -7.28
CA ARG A 124 3.61 -9.90 -8.20
C ARG A 124 3.70 -11.27 -7.51
N ARG A 125 4.56 -11.43 -6.51
CA ARG A 125 4.68 -12.70 -5.75
C ARG A 125 3.51 -12.99 -4.79
N GLY A 126 2.49 -12.14 -4.77
CA GLY A 126 1.32 -12.27 -3.90
C GLY A 126 1.51 -11.70 -2.49
N LEU A 127 2.58 -10.94 -2.23
CA LEU A 127 2.67 -10.15 -1.00
C LEU A 127 1.64 -9.01 -1.05
N ILE A 128 0.86 -8.88 0.01
CA ILE A 128 -0.17 -7.85 0.17
C ILE A 128 0.25 -6.95 1.32
N LEU A 129 0.48 -5.67 1.01
CA LEU A 129 0.83 -4.62 1.93
C LEU A 129 -0.34 -3.64 2.06
N TRP A 130 -0.60 -3.16 3.27
CA TRP A 130 -1.69 -2.24 3.52
C TRP A 130 -1.37 -1.25 4.63
N VAL A 131 -2.04 -0.11 4.60
CA VAL A 131 -2.00 0.92 5.65
C VAL A 131 -3.26 1.77 5.56
N GLU A 132 -3.68 2.40 6.66
CA GLU A 132 -4.75 3.40 6.60
C GLU A 132 -4.35 4.60 5.74
N ALA A 133 -5.30 5.16 5.00
CA ALA A 133 -5.00 6.28 4.11
C ALA A 133 -4.53 7.52 4.89
N LEU A 134 -5.08 7.76 6.08
CA LEU A 134 -4.64 8.87 6.93
C LEU A 134 -3.19 8.68 7.40
N ASP A 135 -2.80 7.46 7.77
CA ASP A 135 -1.42 7.12 8.15
C ASP A 135 -0.45 7.27 6.98
N PHE A 136 -0.88 6.86 5.78
CA PHE A 136 -0.12 7.08 4.54
C PHE A 136 0.08 8.58 4.28
N TYR A 137 -1.00 9.36 4.33
CA TYR A 137 -0.97 10.80 4.13
C TYR A 137 -0.05 11.50 5.15
N ASN A 138 -0.22 11.19 6.44
CA ASN A 138 0.58 11.76 7.51
C ASN A 138 2.07 11.46 7.34
N PHE A 139 2.41 10.24 6.92
CA PHE A 139 3.79 9.90 6.60
C PHE A 139 4.34 10.80 5.51
N VAL A 140 3.61 10.91 4.39
CA VAL A 140 4.05 11.69 3.23
C VAL A 140 4.24 13.16 3.59
N MET A 141 3.30 13.74 4.32
CA MET A 141 3.36 15.15 4.73
C MET A 141 4.51 15.42 5.70
N ARG A 142 4.79 14.48 6.62
CA ARG A 142 5.86 14.64 7.60
C ARG A 142 7.25 14.50 6.98
N HIS A 143 7.38 13.68 5.93
CA HIS A 143 8.67 13.32 5.33
C HIS A 143 8.91 13.91 3.95
N ASP A 144 7.95 14.69 3.43
CA ASP A 144 8.06 15.36 2.13
C ASP A 144 8.38 14.38 1.00
N THR A 145 7.71 13.22 0.98
CA THR A 145 8.00 12.09 0.08
C THR A 145 7.10 12.05 -1.17
N PHE A 146 6.77 13.21 -1.74
CA PHE A 146 6.06 13.28 -3.03
C PHE A 146 7.00 13.63 -4.19
N ILE A 147 6.71 13.08 -5.37
CA ILE A 147 7.42 13.39 -6.63
C ILE A 147 6.49 14.27 -7.46
N LYS A 148 6.86 15.53 -7.67
CA LYS A 148 6.09 16.51 -8.48
C LYS A 148 6.32 16.40 -10.00
N PHE A 149 7.33 15.63 -10.44
CA PHE A 149 7.72 15.51 -11.86
C PHE A 149 7.51 14.13 -12.50
N PRO A 150 6.49 13.33 -12.14
CA PRO A 150 6.25 12.11 -12.89
C PRO A 150 5.89 12.50 -14.32
N THR A 151 6.36 11.70 -15.27
CA THR A 151 6.09 11.88 -16.71
C THR A 151 4.60 11.94 -17.04
N SER A 152 3.74 11.49 -16.12
CA SER A 152 2.28 11.56 -16.17
C SER A 152 1.67 12.91 -15.80
N GLY A 153 2.46 13.87 -15.29
CA GLY A 153 1.99 15.19 -14.86
C GLY A 153 1.19 15.22 -13.55
N VAL A 154 0.96 14.05 -12.92
CA VAL A 154 0.20 13.92 -11.67
C VAL A 154 1.15 13.56 -10.54
N PRO A 155 1.36 14.41 -9.52
CA PRO A 155 2.28 14.11 -8.43
C PRO A 155 1.99 12.75 -7.76
N VAL A 156 3.05 12.02 -7.43
CA VAL A 156 2.97 10.70 -6.79
C VAL A 156 3.62 10.76 -5.42
N CYS A 157 2.89 10.35 -4.39
CA CYS A 157 3.33 10.26 -3.01
C CYS A 157 3.86 8.86 -2.72
N TYR A 158 5.01 8.74 -2.04
CA TYR A 158 5.66 7.46 -1.75
C TYR A 158 5.79 7.18 -0.27
N VAL A 159 5.63 5.91 0.10
CA VAL A 159 5.96 5.38 1.42
C VAL A 159 6.87 4.15 1.28
N PRO A 160 7.82 3.93 2.20
CA PRO A 160 8.60 2.70 2.22
C PRO A 160 7.70 1.46 2.33
N THR A 161 8.02 0.39 1.60
CA THR A 161 7.31 -0.90 1.74
C THR A 161 7.34 -1.40 3.18
N GLY A 162 8.47 -1.19 3.86
CA GLY A 162 8.65 -1.48 5.28
C GLY A 162 7.70 -0.74 6.22
N TYR A 163 7.19 0.44 5.84
CA TYR A 163 6.24 1.19 6.66
C TYR A 163 4.82 0.59 6.61
N MET A 164 4.50 -0.17 5.56
CA MET A 164 3.20 -0.81 5.42
C MET A 164 3.09 -2.06 6.28
N LEU A 165 1.87 -2.38 6.71
CA LEU A 165 1.54 -3.63 7.37
C LEU A 165 1.32 -4.73 6.35
N GLN A 166 1.63 -5.96 6.72
CA GLN A 166 1.29 -7.10 5.89
C GLN A 166 -0.15 -7.54 6.12
N TRP A 167 -0.84 -7.88 5.05
CA TRP A 167 -2.12 -8.58 5.09
C TRP A 167 -1.88 -10.10 5.12
N ALA A 168 -1.55 -10.62 6.30
CA ALA A 168 -1.28 -12.05 6.51
C ALA A 168 -2.57 -12.87 6.47
N LYS A 169 -2.54 -14.17 6.15
CA LYS A 169 -3.76 -15.00 6.25
C LYS A 169 -4.25 -15.09 7.71
N PRO A 170 -5.57 -15.18 7.96
CA PRO A 170 -6.07 -15.49 9.30
C PRO A 170 -5.42 -16.78 9.80
N ARG A 171 -4.84 -16.76 10.99
CA ARG A 171 -4.27 -17.96 11.62
C ARG A 171 -5.36 -18.58 12.49
N VAL A 172 -5.78 -19.80 12.17
CA VAL A 172 -6.64 -20.58 13.05
C VAL A 172 -5.74 -21.16 14.14
N ALA A 173 -5.89 -20.65 15.36
CA ALA A 173 -5.24 -21.20 16.54
C ALA A 173 -6.29 -21.87 17.42
N LEU A 174 -6.00 -23.09 17.89
CA LEU A 174 -6.84 -23.72 18.91
C LEU A 174 -6.66 -22.95 20.23
N PRO A 175 -7.73 -22.74 21.01
CA PRO A 175 -7.61 -22.11 22.32
C PRO A 175 -6.64 -22.95 23.17
N HIS A 176 -5.57 -22.32 23.66
CA HIS A 176 -4.66 -22.95 24.62
C HIS A 176 -5.16 -22.64 26.01
N VAL A 177 -5.47 -23.67 26.80
CA VAL A 177 -5.73 -23.50 28.23
C VAL A 177 -4.40 -23.06 28.87
N VAL A 178 -4.41 -21.92 29.56
CA VAL A 178 -3.27 -21.50 30.37
C VAL A 178 -3.44 -22.22 31.70
N ASP A 179 -2.69 -23.31 31.89
CA ASP A 179 -2.61 -23.95 33.21
C ASP A 179 -1.86 -22.98 34.14
N THR A 180 -2.59 -22.41 35.09
CA THR A 180 -2.06 -21.57 36.18
C THR A 180 -1.54 -22.41 37.33
#